data_AF-A0A523GGI9-F1
#
_entry.id   AF-A0A523GGI9-F1
#
_cell.length_a   1.000
_cell.length_b   1.000
_cell.length_c   1.000
_cell.angle_alpha   90.00
_cell.angle_beta   90.00
_cell.angle_gamma   90.00
#
_symmetry.space_group_name_H-M   'P 1'
#
loop_
_entity.id
_entity.type
_entity.pdbx_description
1 polymer ?
#
loop_
_entity_poly.entity_id
_entity_poly.type
_entity_poly.pdbx_seq_one_letter_code
_entity_poly.pdbx_strand_id
1 'polypeptide(L)'
;MVQFKIVFYIALLLVFSCGDLSEKQANRQMIKDGIKDHQLKRVTEDQIITAAYDQGNIIVKQLEQLSKELSYWQTSEGLSVMDSINMTTGHDGFRLIFVNELSHTLGKEETALIEAYEYSSDNGQPVHQNVQNIDGQSLLFTSPLSKDDKFLGMWSLYLSRKTLIRNL
;
A
#
# COMPACT_ATOMS: atom_id res chain seq x y z
N MET A 1 -17.96 -7.72 -79.22
CA MET A 1 -16.66 -7.68 -78.51
C MET A 1 -16.59 -6.62 -77.40
N VAL A 2 -17.32 -5.50 -77.49
CA VAL A 2 -17.34 -4.42 -76.47
C VAL A 2 -18.08 -4.82 -75.18
N GLN A 3 -19.19 -5.56 -75.28
CA GLN A 3 -19.96 -5.97 -74.09
C GLN A 3 -19.22 -6.97 -73.19
N PHE A 4 -18.36 -7.83 -73.74
CA PHE A 4 -17.56 -8.78 -72.96
C PHE A 4 -16.49 -8.08 -72.12
N LYS A 5 -15.95 -6.96 -72.62
CA LYS A 5 -14.97 -6.13 -71.90
C LYS A 5 -15.63 -5.41 -70.72
N ILE A 6 -16.85 -4.91 -70.88
CA ILE A 6 -17.58 -4.20 -69.81
C ILE A 6 -17.91 -5.16 -68.65
N VAL A 7 -18.38 -6.38 -68.96
CA VAL A 7 -18.66 -7.39 -67.93
C VAL A 7 -17.38 -7.79 -67.18
N PHE A 8 -16.25 -7.88 -67.89
CA PHE A 8 -14.95 -8.17 -67.27
C PHE A 8 -14.49 -7.04 -66.32
N TYR A 9 -14.66 -5.77 -66.70
CA TYR A 9 -14.33 -4.64 -65.82
C TYR A 9 -15.24 -4.52 -64.59
N ILE A 10 -16.53 -4.86 -64.72
CA ILE A 10 -17.47 -4.87 -63.59
C ILE A 10 -17.15 -6.04 -62.63
N ALA A 11 -16.79 -7.21 -63.16
CA ALA A 11 -16.35 -8.34 -62.34
C ALA A 11 -15.03 -8.03 -61.59
N LEU A 12 -14.10 -7.31 -62.22
CA LEU A 12 -12.83 -6.90 -61.60
C LEU A 12 -13.03 -5.90 -60.45
N LEU A 13 -14.03 -5.02 -60.54
CA LEU A 13 -14.36 -4.05 -59.49
C LEU A 13 -14.94 -4.70 -58.22
N LEU A 14 -15.55 -5.89 -58.33
CA LEU A 14 -16.14 -6.59 -57.19
C LEU A 14 -15.11 -7.33 -56.32
N VAL A 15 -13.90 -7.57 -56.81
CA VAL A 15 -12.86 -8.33 -56.07
C VAL A 15 -12.06 -7.45 -55.10
N PHE A 16 -12.17 -6.12 -55.19
CA PHE A 16 -11.48 -5.18 -54.28
C PHE A 16 -12.31 -4.76 -53.05
N SER A 17 -13.51 -5.32 -52.84
CA SER A 17 -14.33 -5.04 -51.65
C SER A 17 -14.05 -6.02 -50.49
N CYS A 18 -12.78 -6.26 -50.18
CA CYS A 18 -12.38 -6.98 -48.96
C CYS A 18 -11.90 -5.97 -47.90
N GLY A 19 -12.86 -5.23 -47.36
CA GLY A 19 -12.65 -4.25 -46.30
C GLY A 19 -12.64 -4.91 -44.91
N ASP A 20 -11.44 -5.12 -44.40
CA ASP A 20 -11.04 -5.07 -42.99
C ASP A 20 -11.86 -5.82 -41.93
N LEU A 21 -11.79 -7.15 -41.97
CA LEU A 21 -12.17 -8.02 -40.86
C LEU A 21 -11.05 -8.17 -39.82
N SER A 22 -9.80 -7.86 -40.19
CA SER A 22 -8.61 -8.06 -39.35
C SER A 22 -8.52 -7.02 -38.24
N GLU A 23 -8.74 -5.73 -38.53
CA GLU A 23 -8.77 -4.69 -37.49
C GLU A 23 -9.91 -4.94 -36.49
N LYS A 24 -11.10 -5.35 -36.96
CA LYS A 24 -12.25 -5.63 -36.08
C LYS A 24 -12.02 -6.83 -35.17
N GLN A 25 -11.18 -7.77 -35.56
CA GLN A 25 -10.81 -8.93 -34.73
C GLN A 25 -9.70 -8.57 -33.74
N ALA A 26 -8.67 -7.86 -34.19
CA ALA A 26 -7.59 -7.35 -33.33
C ALA A 26 -8.12 -6.43 -32.24
N ASN A 27 -9.02 -5.51 -32.60
CA ASN A 27 -9.60 -4.55 -31.65
C ASN A 27 -10.51 -5.24 -30.62
N ARG A 28 -11.26 -6.28 -31.01
CA ARG A 28 -12.02 -7.11 -30.05
C ARG A 28 -11.12 -7.92 -29.13
N GLN A 29 -9.98 -8.38 -29.62
CA GLN A 29 -9.03 -9.13 -28.81
C GLN A 29 -8.38 -8.22 -27.77
N MET A 30 -7.94 -7.02 -28.17
CA MET A 30 -7.45 -5.99 -27.24
C MET A 30 -8.49 -5.57 -26.20
N ILE A 31 -9.77 -5.44 -26.59
CA ILE A 31 -10.86 -5.15 -25.65
C ILE A 31 -11.11 -6.33 -24.70
N LYS A 32 -11.09 -7.57 -25.19
CA LYS A 32 -11.26 -8.78 -24.35
C LYS A 32 -10.10 -8.96 -23.37
N ASP A 33 -8.88 -8.72 -23.82
CA ASP A 33 -7.68 -8.83 -23.00
C ASP A 33 -7.64 -7.67 -21.98
N GLY A 34 -8.07 -6.47 -22.36
CA GLY A 34 -8.34 -5.37 -21.43
C GLY A 34 -9.41 -5.72 -20.39
N ILE A 35 -10.51 -6.38 -20.76
CA ILE A 35 -11.56 -6.78 -19.80
C ILE A 35 -11.06 -7.88 -18.84
N LYS A 36 -10.22 -8.81 -19.30
CA LYS A 36 -9.61 -9.83 -18.43
C LYS A 36 -8.67 -9.21 -17.40
N ASP A 37 -7.91 -8.20 -17.80
CA ASP A 37 -6.98 -7.48 -16.93
C ASP A 37 -7.70 -6.61 -15.87
N HIS A 38 -8.97 -6.27 -16.10
CA HIS A 38 -9.78 -5.40 -15.22
C HIS A 38 -10.90 -6.13 -14.47
N GLN A 39 -10.84 -7.46 -14.31
CA GLN A 39 -11.79 -8.13 -13.41
C GLN A 39 -11.56 -7.63 -11.98
N LEU A 40 -12.53 -6.88 -11.45
CA LEU A 40 -12.55 -6.39 -10.06
C LEU A 40 -12.35 -7.57 -9.10
N LYS A 41 -11.11 -7.76 -8.65
CA LYS A 41 -10.76 -8.75 -7.64
C LYS A 41 -11.38 -8.31 -6.32
N ARG A 42 -12.31 -9.11 -5.79
CA ARG A 42 -12.92 -8.83 -4.48
C ARG A 42 -11.89 -9.14 -3.40
N VAL A 43 -11.42 -8.11 -2.71
CA VAL A 43 -10.51 -8.24 -1.57
C VAL A 43 -11.33 -8.38 -0.28
N THR A 44 -10.95 -9.32 0.58
CA THR A 44 -11.57 -9.56 1.89
C THR A 44 -10.94 -8.67 2.98
N GLU A 45 -11.62 -8.47 4.10
CA GLU A 45 -11.09 -7.68 5.22
C GLU A 45 -9.80 -8.30 5.78
N ASP A 46 -9.78 -9.63 5.96
CA ASP A 46 -8.61 -10.35 6.46
C ASP A 46 -7.38 -10.18 5.55
N GLN A 47 -7.59 -10.14 4.23
CA GLN A 47 -6.51 -9.85 3.27
C GLN A 47 -5.97 -8.43 3.43
N ILE A 48 -6.83 -7.45 3.71
CA ILE A 48 -6.41 -6.06 3.92
C ILE A 48 -5.65 -5.94 5.25
N ILE A 49 -6.13 -6.58 6.32
CA ILE A 49 -5.45 -6.62 7.61
C ILE A 49 -4.09 -7.32 7.50
N THR A 50 -4.02 -8.44 6.79
CA THR A 50 -2.76 -9.16 6.55
C THR A 50 -1.79 -8.29 5.75
N ALA A 51 -2.27 -7.64 4.68
CA ALA A 51 -1.44 -6.73 3.90
C ALA A 51 -0.91 -5.55 4.73
N ALA A 52 -1.75 -5.00 5.62
CA ALA A 52 -1.34 -3.95 6.54
C ALA A 52 -0.27 -4.44 7.52
N TYR A 53 -0.44 -5.64 8.07
CA TYR A 53 0.53 -6.27 8.97
C TYR A 53 1.88 -6.51 8.27
N ASP A 54 1.85 -7.09 7.07
CA ASP A 54 3.05 -7.39 6.30
C ASP A 54 3.78 -6.12 5.86
N GLN A 55 3.04 -5.14 5.33
CA GLN A 55 3.60 -3.86 4.91
C GLN A 55 4.18 -3.09 6.11
N GLY A 56 3.48 -3.05 7.24
CA GLY A 56 3.95 -2.41 8.46
C GLY A 56 5.25 -3.02 8.97
N ASN A 57 5.36 -4.34 8.97
CA ASN A 57 6.59 -5.04 9.36
C ASN A 57 7.78 -4.75 8.43
N ILE A 58 7.55 -4.66 7.11
CA ILE A 58 8.60 -4.29 6.16
C ILE A 58 9.12 -2.88 6.48
N ILE A 59 8.22 -1.92 6.68
CA ILE A 59 8.57 -0.53 6.98
C ILE A 59 9.32 -0.44 8.32
N VAL A 60 8.82 -1.07 9.39
CA VAL A 60 9.48 -1.03 10.70
C VAL A 60 10.87 -1.65 10.65
N LYS A 61 11.06 -2.78 9.94
CA LYS A 61 12.41 -3.36 9.76
C LYS A 61 13.38 -2.39 9.08
N GLN A 62 12.91 -1.65 8.07
CA GLN A 62 13.74 -0.64 7.40
C GLN A 62 14.08 0.52 8.34
N LEU A 63 13.10 0.99 9.13
CA LEU A 63 13.30 2.05 10.12
C LEU A 63 14.27 1.63 11.23
N GLU A 64 14.15 0.42 11.75
CA GLU A 64 15.05 -0.16 12.74
C GLU A 64 16.48 -0.33 12.20
N GLN A 65 16.63 -0.65 10.92
CA GLN A 65 17.95 -0.72 10.29
C GLN A 65 18.57 0.67 10.18
N LEU A 66 17.84 1.64 9.63
CA LEU A 66 18.31 3.02 9.46
C LEU A 66 18.71 3.67 10.80
N SER A 67 17.89 3.48 11.82
CA SER A 67 18.13 4.01 13.16
C SER A 67 19.33 3.37 13.88
N LYS A 68 19.61 2.07 13.66
CA LYS A 68 20.84 1.41 14.13
C LYS A 68 22.08 2.00 13.48
N GLU A 69 22.04 2.22 12.17
CA GLU A 69 23.14 2.81 11.41
C GLU A 69 23.46 4.24 11.89
N LEU A 70 22.44 4.97 12.34
CA LEU A 70 22.58 6.36 12.74
C LEU A 70 22.78 6.58 14.26
N SER A 71 22.79 5.52 15.08
CA SER A 71 22.94 5.62 16.56
C SER A 71 21.94 6.58 17.26
N TYR A 72 20.79 6.84 16.64
CA TYR A 72 19.94 7.99 16.95
C TYR A 72 18.98 7.82 18.13
N TRP A 73 18.88 6.62 18.71
CA TRP A 73 17.79 6.25 19.62
C TRP A 73 17.69 7.06 20.93
N GLN A 74 18.64 7.96 21.21
CA GLN A 74 18.70 8.69 22.49
C GLN A 74 19.17 10.15 22.36
N THR A 75 19.35 10.71 21.15
CA THR A 75 19.73 12.13 20.99
C THR A 75 18.56 12.96 20.48
N SER A 76 18.51 14.23 20.89
CA SER A 76 17.52 15.20 20.38
C SER A 76 17.56 15.33 18.85
N GLU A 77 18.74 15.10 18.25
CA GLU A 77 18.94 15.06 16.79
C GLU A 77 18.25 13.85 16.14
N GLY A 78 18.17 12.70 16.85
CA GLY A 78 17.46 11.52 16.37
C GLY A 78 15.96 11.69 16.35
N LEU A 79 15.42 12.40 17.34
CA LEU A 79 14.01 12.83 17.34
C LEU A 79 13.72 13.77 16.16
N SER A 80 14.64 14.69 15.84
CA SER A 80 14.49 15.59 14.68
C SER A 80 14.51 14.86 13.33
N VAL A 81 15.31 13.80 13.18
CA VAL A 81 15.30 12.95 11.97
C VAL A 81 13.98 12.20 11.87
N MET A 82 13.45 11.70 12.99
CA MET A 82 12.14 11.05 13.01
C MET A 82 11.01 12.03 12.68
N ASP A 83 11.05 13.25 13.19
CA ASP A 83 10.11 14.30 12.82
C ASP A 83 10.20 14.66 11.32
N SER A 84 11.40 14.64 10.75
CA SER A 84 11.60 14.83 9.31
C SER A 84 11.02 13.67 8.48
N ILE A 85 11.16 12.43 8.93
CA ILE A 85 10.53 11.26 8.29
C ILE A 85 9.00 11.34 8.39
N ASN A 86 8.47 11.75 9.55
CA ASN A 86 7.04 11.97 9.76
C ASN A 86 6.47 13.05 8.81
N MET A 87 7.23 14.13 8.56
CA MET A 87 6.84 15.18 7.60
C MET A 87 6.97 14.74 6.13
N THR A 88 7.98 13.95 5.79
CA THR A 88 8.28 13.57 4.39
C THR A 88 7.38 12.44 3.88
N THR A 89 6.93 11.55 4.77
CA THR A 89 6.09 10.39 4.40
C THR A 89 4.61 10.72 4.24
N GLY A 90 4.18 11.95 4.53
CA GLY A 90 2.79 12.42 4.41
C GLY A 90 2.19 12.45 3.00
N HIS A 91 2.80 11.79 2.01
CA HIS A 91 2.28 11.64 0.65
C HIS A 91 1.98 10.18 0.30
N ASP A 92 0.70 9.96 -0.04
CA ASP A 92 0.09 8.74 -0.56
C ASP A 92 0.45 7.42 0.14
N GLY A 93 -0.22 7.22 1.27
CA GLY A 93 -0.60 5.88 1.71
C GLY A 93 -0.12 5.50 3.09
N PHE A 94 0.77 6.27 3.73
CA PHE A 94 0.99 6.10 5.16
C PHE A 94 1.52 7.33 5.92
N ARG A 95 1.35 7.33 7.25
CA ARG A 95 1.94 8.32 8.16
C ARG A 95 2.69 7.60 9.27
N LEU A 96 3.98 7.92 9.44
CA LEU A 96 4.80 7.46 10.55
C LEU A 96 4.68 8.43 11.73
N ILE A 97 4.64 7.89 12.95
CA ILE A 97 4.78 8.64 14.20
C ILE A 97 5.61 7.78 15.17
N PHE A 98 6.63 8.37 15.75
CA PHE A 98 7.31 7.80 16.92
C PHE A 98 6.60 8.28 18.18
N VAL A 99 6.13 7.36 19.00
CA VAL A 99 5.35 7.66 20.20
C VAL A 99 6.14 7.25 21.44
N ASN A 100 6.39 8.21 22.32
CA ASN A 100 7.02 7.99 23.63
C ASN A 100 6.36 8.88 24.69
N GLU A 101 6.76 8.71 25.96
CA GLU A 101 6.26 9.49 27.11
C GLU A 101 6.39 11.02 26.95
N LEU A 102 7.30 11.49 26.08
CA LEU A 102 7.54 12.92 25.84
C LEU A 102 6.65 13.50 24.71
N SER A 103 5.89 12.66 24.01
CA SER A 103 5.03 13.11 22.90
C SER A 103 3.73 13.71 23.42
N HIS A 104 3.62 15.05 23.39
CA HIS A 104 2.44 15.78 23.89
C HIS A 104 1.21 15.75 22.95
N THR A 105 1.28 15.02 21.83
CA THR A 105 0.24 15.05 20.77
C THR A 105 -0.07 13.66 20.26
N LEU A 106 -0.77 12.85 21.05
CA LEU A 106 -1.27 11.54 20.65
C LEU A 106 -2.78 11.56 20.46
N GLY A 107 -3.26 10.83 19.45
CA GLY A 107 -4.66 10.46 19.35
C GLY A 107 -5.02 9.43 20.40
N LYS A 108 -6.32 9.24 20.63
CA LYS A 108 -6.82 8.34 21.69
C LYS A 108 -6.38 6.90 21.46
N GLU A 109 -6.37 6.49 20.19
CA GLU A 109 -6.03 5.15 19.76
C GLU A 109 -4.54 4.86 19.98
N GLU A 110 -3.64 5.81 19.71
CA GLU A 110 -2.23 5.64 20.02
C GLU A 110 -1.97 5.66 21.52
N THR A 111 -2.62 6.54 22.28
CA THR A 111 -2.49 6.59 23.74
C THR A 111 -2.84 5.23 24.37
N ALA A 112 -3.96 4.64 23.99
CA ALA A 112 -4.37 3.34 24.53
C ALA A 112 -3.37 2.22 24.17
N LEU A 113 -2.79 2.24 22.97
CA LEU A 113 -1.82 1.23 22.54
C LEU A 113 -0.48 1.37 23.23
N ILE A 114 0.05 2.60 23.40
CA ILE A 114 1.32 2.78 24.11
C ILE A 114 1.19 2.38 25.58
N GLU A 115 0.09 2.77 26.24
CA GLU A 115 -0.19 2.38 27.64
C GLU A 115 -0.29 0.86 27.77
N ALA A 116 -0.95 0.19 26.83
CA ALA A 116 -1.05 -1.27 26.82
C ALA A 116 0.31 -1.96 26.62
N TYR A 117 1.17 -1.42 25.76
CA TYR A 117 2.52 -1.95 25.55
C TYR A 117 3.43 -1.71 26.76
N GLU A 118 3.38 -0.51 27.35
CA GLU A 118 4.11 -0.18 28.57
C GLU A 118 3.70 -1.12 29.70
N TYR A 119 2.38 -1.25 29.95
CA TYR A 119 1.86 -2.18 30.95
C TYR A 119 2.30 -3.62 30.69
N SER A 120 2.20 -4.11 29.46
CA SER A 120 2.60 -5.47 29.12
C SER A 120 4.10 -5.69 29.36
N SER A 121 4.93 -4.72 28.95
CA SER A 121 6.39 -4.75 29.16
C SER A 121 6.75 -4.78 30.65
N ASP A 122 6.13 -3.92 31.46
CA ASP A 122 6.38 -3.84 32.90
C ASP A 122 5.99 -5.12 33.65
N ASN A 123 5.00 -5.85 33.13
CA ASN A 123 4.54 -7.10 33.69
C ASN A 123 5.23 -8.33 33.07
N GLY A 124 6.27 -8.14 32.24
CA GLY A 124 7.01 -9.23 31.59
C GLY A 124 6.17 -10.04 30.59
N GLN A 125 5.12 -9.45 30.05
CA GLN A 125 4.26 -10.04 29.03
C GLN A 125 4.82 -9.75 27.64
N PRO A 126 4.69 -10.68 26.68
CA PRO A 126 5.13 -10.45 25.32
C PRO A 126 4.29 -9.33 24.69
N VAL A 127 4.97 -8.32 24.15
CA VAL A 127 4.37 -7.28 23.32
C VAL A 127 4.46 -7.69 21.85
N HIS A 128 3.34 -7.56 21.14
CA HIS A 128 3.23 -7.90 19.72
C HIS A 128 2.76 -6.69 18.93
N GLN A 129 3.06 -6.69 17.64
CA GLN A 129 2.52 -5.69 16.73
C GLN A 129 0.99 -5.79 16.66
N ASN A 130 0.34 -4.65 16.49
CA ASN A 130 -1.10 -4.55 16.39
C ASN A 130 -1.51 -3.94 15.05
N VAL A 131 -2.64 -4.40 14.51
CA VAL A 131 -3.31 -3.78 13.37
C VAL A 131 -4.76 -3.57 13.73
N GLN A 132 -5.22 -2.31 13.65
CA GLN A 132 -6.62 -1.98 13.91
C GLN A 132 -7.16 -0.99 12.89
N ASN A 133 -8.46 -1.08 12.62
CA ASN A 133 -9.16 -0.13 11.78
C ASN A 133 -9.50 1.12 12.61
N ILE A 134 -9.19 2.31 12.10
CA ILE A 134 -9.40 3.57 12.83
C ILE A 134 -10.67 4.29 12.36
N ASP A 135 -10.87 4.42 11.06
CA ASP A 135 -11.94 5.26 10.48
C ASP A 135 -12.59 4.64 9.22
N GLY A 136 -12.31 3.37 8.96
CA GLY A 136 -12.75 2.66 7.75
C GLY A 136 -11.91 2.97 6.50
N GLN A 137 -11.14 4.05 6.50
CA GLN A 137 -10.31 4.48 5.36
C GLN A 137 -8.82 4.14 5.57
N SER A 138 -8.41 4.01 6.84
CA SER A 138 -7.04 3.70 7.23
C SER A 138 -6.99 2.60 8.29
N LEU A 139 -5.92 1.83 8.23
CA LEU A 139 -5.54 0.88 9.28
C LEU A 139 -4.34 1.45 10.03
N LEU A 140 -4.38 1.41 11.36
CA LEU A 140 -3.22 1.73 12.19
C LEU A 140 -2.48 0.44 12.48
N PHE A 141 -1.27 0.34 11.95
CA PHE A 141 -0.28 -0.64 12.37
C PHE A 141 0.58 -0.03 13.46
N THR A 142 0.81 -0.74 14.56
CA THR A 142 1.80 -0.33 15.58
C THR A 142 2.79 -1.42 15.89
N SER A 143 4.04 -1.02 16.15
CA SER A 143 5.09 -1.94 16.59
C SER A 143 5.78 -1.40 17.83
N PRO A 144 5.85 -2.17 18.93
CA PRO A 144 6.60 -1.77 20.12
C PRO A 144 8.09 -1.69 19.79
N LEU A 145 8.77 -0.72 20.41
CA LEU A 145 10.21 -0.58 20.35
C LEU A 145 10.78 -0.80 21.75
N SER A 146 11.66 -1.78 21.86
CA SER A 146 12.35 -2.09 23.11
C SER A 146 13.86 -2.17 22.90
N LYS A 147 14.61 -1.81 23.94
CA LYS A 147 16.07 -1.95 24.00
C LYS A 147 16.47 -2.48 25.36
N ASP A 148 17.30 -3.52 25.39
CA ASP A 148 17.75 -4.16 26.63
C ASP A 148 16.56 -4.53 27.55
N ASP A 149 15.50 -5.09 26.95
CA ASP A 149 14.23 -5.45 27.59
C ASP A 149 13.43 -4.28 28.20
N LYS A 150 13.84 -3.03 27.95
CA LYS A 150 13.11 -1.82 28.32
C LYS A 150 12.30 -1.30 27.15
N PHE A 151 11.00 -1.11 27.35
CA PHE A 151 10.14 -0.40 26.41
C PHE A 151 10.58 1.06 26.28
N LEU A 152 10.76 1.52 25.04
CA LEU A 152 11.19 2.89 24.71
C LEU A 152 10.08 3.72 24.06
N GLY A 153 9.04 3.07 23.55
CA GLY A 153 7.99 3.70 22.78
C GLY A 153 7.46 2.76 21.70
N MET A 154 6.71 3.30 20.74
CA MET A 154 6.20 2.53 19.62
C MET A 154 6.24 3.29 18.30
N TRP A 155 6.33 2.52 17.22
CA TRP A 155 6.04 3.00 15.89
C TRP A 155 4.54 2.96 15.64
N SER A 156 3.99 4.06 15.13
CA SER A 156 2.63 4.13 14.61
C SER A 156 2.66 4.41 13.12
N LEU A 157 2.05 3.52 12.35
CA LEU A 157 1.92 3.58 10.89
C LEU A 157 0.44 3.62 10.53
N TYR A 158 -0.06 4.78 10.11
CA TYR A 158 -1.37 4.84 9.46
C TYR A 158 -1.20 4.34 8.04
N LEU A 159 -1.91 3.30 7.61
CA LEU A 159 -1.84 2.72 6.28
C LEU A 159 -3.17 2.94 5.56
N SER A 160 -3.15 3.55 4.39
CA SER A 160 -4.37 3.77 3.60
C SER A 160 -4.93 2.45 3.10
N ARG A 161 -6.20 2.18 3.41
CA ARG A 161 -6.94 1.02 2.88
C ARG A 161 -6.94 1.01 1.36
N LYS A 162 -7.08 2.17 0.73
CA LYS A 162 -7.07 2.30 -0.74
C LYS A 162 -5.74 1.84 -1.33
N THR A 163 -4.63 2.25 -0.73
CA THR A 163 -3.29 1.87 -1.17
C THR A 163 -3.04 0.38 -0.95
N LEU A 164 -3.47 -0.17 0.20
CA LEU A 164 -3.37 -1.60 0.49
C LEU A 164 -4.15 -2.43 -0.53
N ILE A 165 -5.40 -2.07 -0.83
CA ILE A 165 -6.23 -2.77 -1.83
C ILE A 165 -5.61 -2.70 -3.22
N ARG A 166 -5.04 -1.55 -3.61
CA ARG A 166 -4.38 -1.40 -4.93
C ARG A 166 -3.19 -2.35 -5.11
N ASN A 167 -2.54 -2.74 -4.02
CA ASN A 167 -1.33 -3.56 -4.05
C ASN A 167 -1.63 -5.07 -3.87
N LEU A 168 -2.91 -5.47 -3.76
CA LEU A 168 -3.37 -6.87 -3.57
C LEU A 168 -3.95 -7.50 -4.85
#